data_AF-A0A1V4TUH1-F1
#
_entry.id   AF-A0A1V4TUH1-F1
#
_cell.length_a   1.000
_cell.length_b   1.000
_cell.length_c   1.000
_cell.angle_alpha   90.00
_cell.angle_beta   90.00
_cell.angle_gamma   90.00
#
_symmetry.space_group_name_H-M   'P 1'
#
loop_
_entity.id
_entity.type
_entity.pdbx_description
1 polymer ?
#
loop_
_entity_poly.entity_id
_entity_poly.type
_entity_poly.pdbx_seq_one_letter_code
_entity_poly.pdbx_strand_id
1 'polypeptide(L)'
;MKKTSENLTLAKEKGTKVSVLVSKGFKSYEVKVSVKDRLTSGPVFDQMSEAFKKMKFDLKGLWLLKVEEVWNQSPTYDAGKKMI
;
A
#
# COMPACT_ATOMS: atom_id res chain seq x y z
N MET A 1 1.21 12.10 -6.69
CA MET A 1 2.25 12.01 -5.64
C MET A 1 3.57 11.54 -6.24
N LYS A 2 4.47 12.45 -6.65
CA LYS A 2 5.76 12.07 -7.24
C LYS A 2 6.72 11.47 -6.20
N LYS A 3 6.86 12.17 -5.06
CA LYS A 3 7.71 11.75 -3.92
C LYS A 3 7.39 10.35 -3.39
N THR A 4 6.12 10.01 -3.21
CA THR A 4 5.74 8.65 -2.76
C THR A 4 6.18 7.59 -3.75
N SER A 5 6.02 7.84 -5.07
CA SER A 5 6.47 6.90 -6.10
C SER A 5 7.99 6.74 -6.11
N GLU A 6 8.74 7.83 -5.95
CA GLU A 6 10.21 7.81 -5.84
C GLU A 6 10.65 7.02 -4.60
N ASN A 7 10.01 7.25 -3.45
CA ASN A 7 10.30 6.52 -2.21
C ASN A 7 9.98 5.02 -2.32
N LEU A 8 8.91 4.64 -3.03
CA LEU A 8 8.57 3.23 -3.27
C LEU A 8 9.58 2.55 -4.20
N THR A 9 10.05 3.26 -5.24
CA THR A 9 11.17 2.77 -6.07
C THR A 9 12.41 2.55 -5.22
N LEU A 10 12.80 3.55 -4.42
CA LEU A 10 13.96 3.47 -3.54
C LEU A 10 13.82 2.32 -2.51
N ALA A 11 12.63 2.12 -1.97
CA ALA A 11 12.37 1.04 -1.02
C ALA A 11 12.50 -0.35 -1.68
N LYS A 12 12.03 -0.49 -2.93
CA LYS A 12 12.24 -1.71 -3.73
C LYS A 12 13.73 -1.97 -3.94
N GLU A 13 14.48 -0.96 -4.39
CA GLU A 13 15.91 -1.06 -4.67
C GLU A 13 16.74 -1.40 -3.43
N LYS A 14 16.41 -0.79 -2.28
CA LYS A 14 17.14 -1.01 -1.02
C LYS A 14 16.61 -2.19 -0.20
N GLY A 15 15.55 -2.87 -0.65
CA GLY A 15 14.90 -3.93 0.10
C GLY A 15 14.32 -3.47 1.45
N THR A 16 13.97 -2.19 1.59
CA THR A 16 13.42 -1.65 2.83
C THR A 16 11.89 -1.80 2.89
N LYS A 17 11.36 -1.83 4.11
CA LYS A 17 9.91 -1.89 4.35
C LYS A 17 9.29 -0.50 4.26
N VAL A 18 8.05 -0.46 3.80
CA VAL A 18 7.19 0.72 3.76
C VAL A 18 6.11 0.53 4.83
N SER A 19 5.85 1.58 5.62
CA SER A 19 4.75 1.59 6.59
C SER A 19 3.51 2.23 5.96
N VAL A 20 2.38 1.53 6.01
CA VAL A 20 1.09 2.01 5.52
C VAL A 20 0.10 2.04 6.67
N LEU A 21 -0.43 3.23 6.96
CA LEU A 21 -1.50 3.40 7.94
C LEU A 21 -2.86 3.16 7.27
N VAL A 22 -3.64 2.25 7.83
CA VAL A 22 -5.02 1.99 7.40
C VAL A 22 -5.95 2.23 8.58
N SER A 23 -6.86 3.19 8.44
CA SER A 23 -7.81 3.53 9.50
C SER A 23 -9.26 3.60 9.00
N LYS A 24 -10.19 3.19 9.86
CA LYS A 24 -11.65 3.29 9.65
C LYS A 24 -12.33 3.47 10.99
N GLY A 25 -12.76 4.70 11.30
CA GLY A 25 -13.27 5.05 12.63
C GLY A 25 -12.22 4.77 13.70
N PHE A 26 -12.59 4.05 14.76
CA PHE A 26 -11.67 3.65 15.83
C PHE A 26 -10.79 2.43 15.50
N LYS A 27 -10.91 1.85 14.30
CA LYS A 27 -9.99 0.77 13.87
C LYS A 27 -8.81 1.39 13.14
N SER A 28 -7.60 1.05 13.55
CA SER A 28 -6.36 1.54 12.95
C SER A 28 -5.30 0.45 12.96
N TYR A 29 -4.58 0.32 11.84
CA TYR A 29 -3.55 -0.67 11.66
C TYR A 29 -2.35 -0.07 10.93
N GLU A 30 -1.16 -0.39 11.43
CA GLU A 30 0.07 -0.19 10.68
C GLU A 30 0.39 -1.48 9.92
N VAL A 31 0.49 -1.38 8.60
CA VAL A 31 0.84 -2.49 7.72
C VAL A 31 2.24 -2.23 7.19
N LYS A 32 3.21 -3.06 7.60
CA LYS A 32 4.55 -3.01 7.00
C LYS A 32 4.60 -3.90 5.78
N VAL A 33 5.02 -3.34 4.67
CA VAL A 33 5.02 -4.00 3.37
C VAL A 33 6.38 -3.92 2.69
N SER A 34 6.71 -4.92 1.87
CA SER A 34 7.79 -4.85 0.89
C SER A 34 7.21 -4.54 -0.49
N VAL A 35 7.97 -3.82 -1.32
CA VAL A 35 7.54 -3.45 -2.67
C VAL A 35 7.89 -4.59 -3.62
N LYS A 36 6.88 -5.23 -4.22
CA LYS A 36 7.10 -6.28 -5.22
C LYS A 36 7.34 -5.68 -6.59
N ASP A 37 6.40 -4.88 -7.08
CA ASP A 37 6.51 -4.33 -8.43
C ASP A 37 5.65 -3.09 -8.67
N ARG A 38 5.87 -2.45 -9.82
CA ARG A 38 5.02 -1.39 -10.35
C ARG A 38 4.52 -1.78 -11.74
N LEU A 39 3.21 -2.01 -11.85
CA LEU A 39 2.56 -2.28 -13.13
C LEU A 39 2.09 -0.99 -13.77
N THR A 40 2.34 -0.84 -15.06
CA THR A 40 1.80 0.25 -15.90
C THR A 40 1.01 -0.28 -17.10
N SER A 41 0.90 -1.60 -17.23
CA SER A 41 0.18 -2.30 -18.28
C SER A 41 -0.11 -3.74 -17.83
N GLY A 42 -0.98 -4.43 -18.58
CA GLY A 42 -1.30 -5.84 -18.39
C GLY A 42 -2.62 -6.06 -17.63
N PRO A 43 -3.12 -7.31 -17.57
CA PRO A 43 -4.52 -7.58 -17.23
C PRO A 43 -4.98 -7.01 -15.89
N VAL A 44 -4.12 -7.07 -14.86
CA VAL A 44 -4.41 -6.52 -13.54
C VAL A 44 -4.46 -4.99 -13.56
N PHE A 45 -3.55 -4.36 -14.29
CA PHE A 45 -3.54 -2.90 -14.46
C PHE A 45 -4.75 -2.44 -15.26
N ASP A 46 -5.10 -3.14 -16.34
CA ASP A 46 -6.20 -2.78 -17.23
C ASP A 46 -7.54 -2.85 -16.49
N GLN A 47 -7.79 -3.92 -15.73
CA GLN A 47 -8.99 -4.06 -14.89
C GLN A 47 -9.10 -2.92 -13.86
N MET A 48 -7.99 -2.58 -13.20
CA MET A 48 -7.98 -1.48 -12.23
C MET A 48 -8.15 -0.12 -12.92
N SER A 49 -7.50 0.10 -14.05
CA SER A 49 -7.61 1.33 -14.84
C SER A 49 -9.06 1.58 -15.25
N GLU A 50 -9.78 0.56 -15.71
CA GLU A 50 -11.21 0.66 -16.02
C GLU A 50 -12.07 1.04 -14.81
N ALA A 51 -11.82 0.44 -13.64
CA ALA A 51 -12.53 0.79 -12.41
C ALA A 51 -12.28 2.26 -12.02
N PHE A 52 -11.04 2.73 -12.11
CA PHE A 52 -10.67 4.12 -11.80
C PHE A 52 -11.21 5.12 -12.85
N LYS A 53 -11.28 4.74 -14.13
CA LYS A 53 -11.89 5.55 -15.19
C LYS A 53 -13.36 5.83 -14.93
N LYS A 54 -14.12 4.86 -14.41
CA LYS A 54 -15.53 5.07 -13.99
C LYS A 54 -15.66 6.14 -12.90
N MET A 55 -14.62 6.33 -12.10
CA MET A 55 -14.50 7.37 -11.08
C MET A 55 -13.87 8.67 -11.62
N LYS A 56 -13.66 8.79 -12.93
CA LYS A 56 -12.99 9.91 -13.63
C LYS A 56 -11.53 10.13 -13.22
N PHE A 57 -10.85 9.08 -12.76
CA PHE A 57 -9.43 9.10 -12.47
C PHE A 57 -8.64 8.34 -13.54
N ASP A 58 -7.48 8.89 -13.90
CA ASP A 58 -6.52 8.22 -14.78
C ASP A 58 -5.41 7.56 -13.96
N LEU A 59 -5.33 6.24 -14.05
CA LEU A 59 -4.38 5.45 -13.28
C LEU A 59 -2.98 5.52 -13.93
N LYS A 60 -2.00 6.09 -13.22
CA LYS A 60 -0.60 6.24 -13.72
C LYS A 60 0.32 5.06 -13.39
N GLY A 61 -0.17 4.07 -12.66
CA GLY A 61 0.58 2.90 -12.23
C GLY A 61 -0.06 2.25 -11.01
N LEU A 62 0.16 0.94 -10.89
CA LEU A 62 -0.27 0.13 -9.76
C LEU A 62 0.95 -0.42 -9.03
N TRP A 63 1.12 -0.06 -7.76
CA TRP A 63 2.16 -0.63 -6.91
C TRP A 63 1.66 -1.92 -6.27
N LEU A 64 2.38 -3.01 -6.50
CA LEU A 64 2.14 -4.28 -5.84
C LEU A 64 2.99 -4.36 -4.57
N LEU A 65 2.30 -4.52 -3.44
CA LEU A 65 2.89 -4.54 -2.11
C LEU A 65 2.67 -5.92 -1.50
N LYS A 66 3.68 -6.47 -0.84
CA LYS A 66 3.57 -7.70 -0.05
C LYS A 66 3.49 -7.34 1.42
N VAL A 67 2.45 -7.81 2.10
CA VAL A 67 2.34 -7.66 3.54
C VAL A 67 3.39 -8.52 4.23
N GLU A 68 4.18 -7.89 5.10
CA GLU A 68 5.18 -8.56 5.93
C GLU A 68 4.77 -8.55 7.40
N GLU A 69 4.17 -7.45 7.88
CA GLU A 69 3.69 -7.33 9.25
C GLU A 69 2.41 -6.51 9.32
N VAL A 70 1.55 -6.83 10.28
CA VAL A 70 0.39 -5.99 10.64
C VAL A 70 0.41 -5.73 12.14
N TRP A 71 0.25 -4.48 12.52
CA TRP A 71 0.27 -4.03 13.91
C TRP A 71 -1.05 -3.30 14.23
N ASN A 72 -1.67 -3.63 15.35
CA ASN A 72 -2.87 -2.94 15.83
C ASN A 72 -2.48 -1.56 16.35
N GLN A 73 -3.02 -0.50 15.74
CA GLN A 73 -2.87 0.89 16.16
C GLN A 73 -4.20 1.48 16.65
N SER A 74 -5.20 0.64 16.88
CA SER A 74 -6.52 1.05 17.40
C SER A 74 -6.39 1.45 18.87
N PRO A 75 -7.18 2.43 19.36
CA PRO A 75 -7.18 2.86 20.76
C PRO A 75 -7.91 1.82 21.63
N THR A 76 -7.26 0.66 21.79
CA THR A 76 -7.74 -0.51 22.51
C THR A 76 -6.61 -1.04 23.40
N TYR A 77 -6.91 -1.94 24.33
CA TYR A 77 -5.88 -2.58 25.17
C TYR A 77 -4.80 -3.33 24.38
N ASP A 78 -5.12 -3.73 23.14
CA ASP A 78 -4.20 -4.44 22.25
C ASP A 78 -3.42 -3.50 21.30
N ALA A 79 -3.44 -2.19 21.53
CA ALA A 79 -2.62 -1.24 20.80
C ALA A 79 -1.13 -1.63 20.86
N GLY A 80 -0.44 -1.53 19.73
CA GLY A 80 0.96 -1.92 19.58
C GLY A 80 1.19 -3.43 19.44
N LYS A 81 0.16 -4.28 19.45
CA LYS A 81 0.34 -5.72 19.23
C LYS A 81 0.47 -6.06 17.75
N LYS A 82 1.46 -6.89 17.43
CA LYS A 82 1.63 -7.51 16.11
C LYS A 82 0.58 -8.60 15.91
N MET A 83 -0.09 -8.57 14.77
CA MET A 83 -1.19 -9.47 14.39
C MET A 83 -0.75 -10.51 13.34
N ILE A 84 0.15 -10.10 12.43
CA ILE A 84 0.79 -10.92 11.39
C ILE A 84 2.28 -10.61 11.45
#